data_AF-A0A934J065-F1
#
_entry.id   AF-A0A934J065-F1
#
_cell.length_a   1.000
_cell.length_b   1.000
_cell.length_c   1.000
_cell.angle_alpha   90.00
_cell.angle_beta   90.00
_cell.angle_gamma   90.00
#
_symmetry.space_group_name_H-M   'P 1'
#
loop_
_entity.id
_entity.type
_entity.pdbx_description
1 polymer ?
#
loop_
_entity_poly.entity_id
_entity_poly.type
_entity_poly.pdbx_seq_one_letter_code
_entity_poly.pdbx_strand_id
1 'polypeptide(L)' 'MIKVTDIDKTIKMMIAENNIDSKAALGELVGIKNTTFRAAIANNSLRLADFIRIADALGYTITVSKE' A
#
# COMPACT_ATOMS: atom_id res chain seq x y z
N MET A 1 1.64 18.25 -0.98
CA MET A 1 2.05 17.15 -1.87
C MET A 1 3.22 16.42 -1.23
N ILE A 2 3.01 15.21 -0.70
CA ILE A 2 4.10 14.43 -0.09
C ILE A 2 4.83 13.70 -1.21
N LYS A 3 6.10 14.01 -1.44
CA LYS A 3 6.96 13.25 -2.36
C LYS A 3 7.51 12.03 -1.61
N VAL A 4 6.78 10.92 -1.65
CA VAL A 4 7.26 9.63 -1.12
C VAL A 4 7.75 8.78 -2.28
N THR A 5 9.05 8.47 -2.30
CA THR A 5 9.68 7.59 -3.30
C THR A 5 9.77 6.13 -2.82
N ASP A 6 9.28 5.85 -1.62
CA ASP A 6 9.45 4.59 -0.89
C ASP A 6 8.08 3.99 -0.55
N ILE A 7 7.73 2.86 -1.18
CA ILE A 7 6.47 2.16 -0.99
C ILE A 7 6.28 1.77 0.49
N ASP A 8 7.36 1.43 1.21
CA ASP A 8 7.27 1.05 2.62
C ASP A 8 6.73 2.19 3.49
N LYS A 9 7.24 3.42 3.24
CA LYS A 9 6.78 4.61 3.97
C LYS A 9 5.34 4.94 3.62
N THR A 10 4.96 4.88 2.35
CA THR A 10 3.58 5.12 1.92
C THR A 10 2.62 4.16 2.60
N ILE A 11 2.91 2.85 2.58
CA ILE A 11 2.06 1.84 3.22
C ILE A 11 1.98 2.04 4.73
N LYS A 12 3.09 2.38 5.41
CA LYS A 12 3.08 2.66 6.86
C LYS A 12 2.17 3.85 7.21
N MET A 13 2.19 4.92 6.42
CA MET A 13 1.30 6.05 6.64
C MET A 13 -0.17 5.65 6.46
N MET A 14 -0.50 4.93 5.38
CA MET A 14 -1.87 4.47 5.12
C MET A 14 -2.39 3.58 6.26
N ILE A 15 -1.55 2.69 6.79
CA ILE A 15 -1.86 1.84 7.94
C ILE A 15 -2.15 2.68 9.19
N ALA A 16 -1.28 3.66 9.48
CA ALA A 16 -1.41 4.53 10.65
C ALA A 16 -2.67 5.40 10.59
N GLU A 17 -3.02 5.94 9.42
CA GLU A 17 -4.23 6.76 9.24
C GLU A 17 -5.53 5.96 9.34
N ASN A 18 -5.50 4.67 8.99
CA ASN A 18 -6.69 3.81 8.95
C ASN A 18 -6.83 2.88 10.17
N ASN A 19 -6.04 3.09 11.23
CA ASN A 19 -6.03 2.25 12.44
C ASN A 19 -5.85 0.75 12.14
N ILE A 20 -5.01 0.42 11.16
CA ILE A 20 -4.68 -0.98 10.85
C ILE A 20 -3.50 -1.42 11.70
N ASP A 21 -3.59 -2.59 12.32
CA ASP A 21 -2.58 -3.05 13.30
C ASP A 21 -1.23 -3.37 12.65
N SER A 22 -1.22 -3.83 11.40
CA SER A 22 0.01 -4.26 10.75
C SER A 22 -0.10 -4.35 9.23
N LYS A 23 1.06 -4.44 8.56
CA LYS A 23 1.13 -4.77 7.13
C LYS A 23 0.50 -6.13 6.81
N ALA A 24 0.52 -7.08 7.74
CA ALA A 24 -0.10 -8.39 7.52
C ALA A 24 -1.63 -8.26 7.50
N ALA A 25 -2.19 -7.52 8.46
CA ALA A 25 -3.62 -7.22 8.47
C ALA A 25 -4.07 -6.48 7.20
N LEU A 26 -3.26 -5.54 6.71
CA LEU A 26 -3.53 -4.88 5.42
C LEU A 26 -3.49 -5.88 4.26
N GLY A 27 -2.48 -6.75 4.20
CA GLY A 27 -2.37 -7.78 3.16
C GLY A 27 -3.59 -8.70 3.13
N GLU A 28 -4.06 -9.13 4.30
CA GLU A 28 -5.28 -9.93 4.45
C GLU A 28 -6.54 -9.18 4.01
N LEU A 29 -6.68 -7.91 4.41
CA LEU A 29 -7.80 -7.04 4.01
C LEU A 29 -7.95 -6.95 2.49
N VAL A 30 -6.83 -6.90 1.75
CA VAL A 30 -6.84 -6.77 0.29
C VAL A 30 -6.65 -8.10 -0.45
N GLY A 31 -6.66 -9.23 0.27
CA GLY A 31 -6.55 -10.57 -0.33
C GLY A 31 -5.17 -10.92 -0.88
N ILE A 32 -4.10 -10.27 -0.41
CA ILE A 32 -2.72 -10.55 -0.81
C ILE A 32 -2.05 -11.42 0.25
N LYS A 33 -1.47 -12.56 -0.17
CA LYS A 33 -0.71 -13.43 0.73
C LYS A 33 0.39 -12.65 1.45
N ASN A 34 0.42 -12.73 2.78
CA ASN A 34 1.35 -11.98 3.64
C ASN A 34 2.82 -12.06 3.23
N THR A 35 3.29 -13.24 2.80
CA THR A 35 4.67 -13.41 2.32
C THR A 35 4.95 -12.62 1.05
N THR A 36 3.98 -12.62 0.12
CA THR A 36 4.06 -11.89 -1.15
C THR A 36 3.99 -10.39 -0.90
N PHE A 37 3.09 -9.95 -0.03
CA PHE A 37 2.93 -8.54 0.31
C PHE A 37 4.19 -7.96 0.97
N ARG A 38 4.74 -8.67 1.97
CA ARG A 38 5.99 -8.26 2.64
C ARG A 38 7.16 -8.20 1.66
N ALA A 39 7.32 -9.20 0.79
CA ALA A 39 8.37 -9.21 -0.21
C ALA A 39 8.23 -8.06 -1.22
N ALA A 40 7.00 -7.79 -1.68
CA ALA A 40 6.73 -6.70 -2.63
C ALA A 40 7.04 -5.32 -2.04
N ILE A 41 6.71 -5.09 -0.76
CA ILE A 41 7.06 -3.84 -0.07
C ILE A 41 8.58 -3.73 0.11
N ALA A 42 9.23 -4.78 0.63
CA ALA A 42 10.67 -4.77 0.91
C ALA A 42 11.52 -4.56 -0.34
N ASN A 43 11.07 -5.10 -1.49
CA ASN A 43 11.76 -4.99 -2.77
C ASN A 43 11.30 -3.79 -3.61
N ASN A 44 10.46 -2.91 -3.07
CA ASN A 44 9.89 -1.76 -3.78
C ASN A 44 9.23 -2.15 -5.12
N SER A 45 8.58 -3.32 -5.14
CA SER A 45 8.06 -3.99 -6.34
C SER A 45 6.55 -4.26 -6.28
N LEU A 46 5.84 -3.55 -5.39
CA LEU A 46 4.38 -3.61 -5.31
C LEU A 46 3.78 -3.20 -6.65
N ARG A 47 2.93 -4.07 -7.20
CA ARG A 47 2.27 -3.81 -8.48
C ARG A 47 1.28 -2.68 -8.31
N LEU A 48 1.15 -1.83 -9.34
CA LEU A 48 0.17 -0.74 -9.33
C LEU A 48 -1.26 -1.24 -9.08
N ALA A 49 -1.64 -2.39 -9.64
CA ALA A 49 -2.96 -2.99 -9.41
C ALA A 49 -3.20 -3.37 -7.94
N ASP A 50 -2.18 -3.86 -7.25
CA ASP A 50 -2.28 -4.21 -5.83
C ASP A 50 -2.31 -2.94 -4.96
N PHE A 51 -1.54 -1.91 -5.35
CA PHE A 51 -1.60 -0.60 -4.71
C PHE A 51 -2.97 0.08 -4.87
N ILE A 52 -3.60 -0.02 -6.05
CA ILE A 52 -4.95 0.50 -6.29
C ILE A 52 -5.97 -0.20 -5.39
N ARG A 53 -5.90 -1.53 -5.25
CA ARG A 53 -6.80 -2.27 -4.34
C ARG A 53 -6.63 -1.82 -2.89
N ILE A 54 -5.39 -1.56 -2.45
CA ILE A 54 -5.11 -1.02 -1.12
C ILE A 54 -5.71 0.37 -0.94
N ALA A 55 -5.49 1.26 -1.91
CA ALA A 55 -6.04 2.61 -1.84
C ALA A 55 -7.58 2.59 -1.78
N ASP A 56 -8.23 1.79 -2.62
CA ASP A 56 -9.69 1.64 -2.67
C ASP A 56 -10.25 1.08 -1.36
N ALA A 57 -9.64 0.02 -0.82
CA ALA A 57 -10.05 -0.57 0.46
C ALA A 57 -9.92 0.39 1.66
N LEU A 58 -9.03 1.37 1.55
CA LEU A 58 -8.78 2.38 2.59
C LEU A 58 -9.43 3.75 2.28
N GLY A 59 -10.23 3.84 1.21
CA GLY A 59 -10.96 5.06 0.85
C GLY A 59 -10.09 6.18 0.26
N TYR A 60 -8.89 5.89 -0.24
CA TYR A 60 -8.06 6.87 -0.94
C TYR A 60 -8.41 6.98 -2.42
N THR A 61 -8.30 8.19 -2.95
CA THR A 61 -8.33 8.43 -4.40
C THR A 61 -6.90 8.51 -4.95
N ILE A 62 -6.58 7.70 -5.96
CA ILE A 62 -5.30 7.78 -6.66
C ILE A 62 -5.45 8.70 -7.87
N THR A 63 -4.54 9.66 -8.01
CA THR A 63 -4.39 10.48 -9.21
C THR A 63 -3.07 10.14 -9.90
N VAL A 64 -3.12 9.85 -11.20
CA VAL A 64 -1.93 9.60 -12.02
C VAL A 64 -1.83 10.71 -13.06
N SER A 65 -0.71 11.43 -13.05
CA SER A 65 -0.38 12.46 -14.03
C SER A 65 0.86 12.06 -14.80
N LYS A 66 0.89 12.37 -16.10
CA LYS A 66 2.07 12.26 -16.94
C LYS A 66 2.71 13.64 -17.05
N GLU A 67 4.01 13.73 -16.77
CA GLU A 67 4.84 14.89 -17.12
C GLU A 67 5.28 14.82 -18.58
#